data_AF-A0A6B3H2U2-F1
#
_entry.id   AF-A0A6B3H2U2-F1
#
_cell.length_a   1.000
_cell.length_b   1.000
_cell.length_c   1.000
_cell.angle_alpha   90.00
_cell.angle_beta   90.00
_cell.angle_gamma   90.00
#
_symmetry.space_group_name_H-M   'P 1'
#
loop_
_entity.id
_entity.type
_entity.pdbx_description
1 polymer ?
#
loop_
_entity_poly.entity_id
_entity_poly.type
_entity_poly.pdbx_seq_one_letter_code
_entity_poly.pdbx_strand_id
1 'polypeptide(L)'
;SRVVSALACAGFWAVGAAVAIAMVPVNQRARAMAVMIGGLSIANVLGVPLGAFLGEHFGWRSAFWAVGAASAVALIGVVTRIPYIPLPEKKPE
;
A
#
# COMPACT_ATOMS: atom_id res chain seq x y z
N SER A 1 7.81 -0.29 -19.02
CA SER A 1 7.07 -0.66 -17.80
C SER A 1 7.96 -1.01 -16.61
N ARG A 2 9.10 -1.71 -16.77
CA ARG A 2 9.96 -2.15 -15.64
C ARG A 2 10.46 -1.02 -14.71
N VAL A 3 10.87 0.12 -15.28
CA VAL A 3 11.29 1.29 -14.50
C VAL A 3 10.15 1.84 -13.63
N VAL A 4 8.95 1.95 -14.18
CA VAL A 4 7.76 2.44 -13.46
C VAL A 4 7.39 1.49 -12.32
N SER A 5 7.40 0.18 -12.57
CA SER A 5 7.12 -0.82 -11.52
C SER A 5 8.18 -0.81 -10.42
N ALA A 6 9.45 -0.62 -10.78
CA ALA A 6 10.54 -0.51 -9.80
C ALA A 6 10.38 0.75 -8.94
N LEU A 7 10.08 1.90 -9.55
CA LEU A 7 9.81 3.15 -8.84
C LEU A 7 8.59 3.05 -7.94
N ALA A 8 7.50 2.43 -8.41
CA ALA A 8 6.30 2.25 -7.61
C ALA A 8 6.56 1.34 -6.40
N CYS A 9 7.28 0.23 -6.60
CA CYS A 9 7.62 -0.69 -5.51
C CYS A 9 8.56 -0.02 -4.49
N ALA A 10 9.66 0.59 -4.94
CA ALA A 10 10.61 1.27 -4.07
C ALA A 10 9.98 2.47 -3.35
N GLY A 11 9.20 3.28 -4.07
CA GLY A 11 8.50 4.45 -3.54
C GLY A 11 7.44 4.05 -2.51
N PHE A 12 6.67 3.00 -2.75
CA PHE A 12 5.69 2.49 -1.80
C PHE A 12 6.36 2.08 -0.48
N TRP A 13 7.47 1.32 -0.54
CA TRP A 13 8.18 0.91 0.66
C TRP A 13 8.84 2.08 1.38
N ALA A 14 9.51 2.98 0.65
CA ALA A 14 10.20 4.13 1.24
C ALA A 14 9.23 5.11 1.92
N VAL A 15 8.17 5.51 1.21
CA VAL A 15 7.21 6.50 1.70
C VAL A 15 6.22 5.84 2.67
N GLY A 16 5.69 4.66 2.33
CA GLY A 16 4.68 3.98 3.13
C GLY A 16 5.18 3.61 4.52
N ALA A 17 6.39 3.05 4.64
CA ALA A 17 6.97 2.72 5.93
C ALA A 17 7.23 3.98 6.78
N ALA A 18 7.78 5.03 6.16
CA ALA A 18 8.05 6.30 6.85
C ALA A 18 6.77 6.93 7.38
N VAL A 19 5.72 6.99 6.57
CA VAL A 19 4.42 7.56 6.97
C VAL A 19 3.75 6.71 8.06
N ALA A 20 3.75 5.37 7.92
CA ALA A 20 3.16 4.49 8.93
C ALA A 20 3.84 4.64 10.30
N ILE A 21 5.17 4.76 10.30
CA ILE A 21 5.97 4.97 11.51
C ILE A 21 5.77 6.37 12.10
N ALA A 22 5.57 7.38 11.26
CA ALA A 22 5.32 8.76 11.68
C ALA A 22 3.93 8.96 12.31
N MET A 23 2.94 8.16 11.91
CA MET A 23 1.57 8.23 12.44
C MET A 23 1.36 7.53 13.78
N VAL A 24 2.35 6.75 14.28
CA VAL A 24 2.24 6.02 15.54
C VAL A 24 3.29 6.46 16.55
N PRO A 25 3.03 6.34 17.86
CA PRO A 25 4.03 6.63 18.88
C PRO A 25 5.22 5.65 18.79
N VAL A 26 6.40 6.07 19.28
CA VAL A 26 7.68 5.34 19.11
C VAL A 26 7.60 3.88 19.60
N ASN A 27 6.88 3.63 20.69
CA ASN A 27 6.68 2.29 21.27
C ASN A 27 5.81 1.35 20.40
N GLN A 28 5.10 1.88 19.39
CA GLN A 28 4.19 1.11 18.54
C GLN A 28 4.68 0.97 17.09
N ARG A 29 5.86 1.50 16.75
CA ARG A 29 6.42 1.44 15.39
C ARG A 29 6.59 0.02 14.87
N ALA A 30 7.06 -0.90 15.72
CA ALA A 30 7.17 -2.32 15.37
C ALA A 30 5.80 -2.94 15.03
N ARG A 31 4.76 -2.57 15.78
CA ARG A 31 3.39 -3.02 15.53
C ARG A 31 2.81 -2.43 14.24
N ALA A 32 3.09 -1.16 13.93
CA ALA A 32 2.67 -0.55 12.66
C ALA A 32 3.28 -1.28 11.45
N MET A 33 4.58 -1.57 11.51
CA MET A 33 5.25 -2.36 10.46
C MET A 33 4.71 -3.79 10.37
N ALA A 34 4.43 -4.42 11.51
CA ALA A 34 3.81 -5.74 11.55
C ALA A 34 2.42 -5.74 10.89
N VAL A 35 1.63 -4.68 11.05
CA VAL A 35 0.34 -4.52 10.37
C VAL A 35 0.53 -4.35 8.85
N MET A 36 1.50 -3.54 8.42
CA MET A 36 1.80 -3.38 6.98
C MET A 36 2.19 -4.70 6.33
N ILE A 37 3.12 -5.44 6.94
CA ILE A 37 3.59 -6.74 6.43
C ILE A 37 2.47 -7.79 6.54
N GLY A 38 1.70 -7.77 7.63
CA GLY A 38 0.54 -8.65 7.80
C GLY A 38 -0.50 -8.43 6.71
N GLY A 39 -0.77 -7.17 6.34
CA GLY A 39 -1.62 -6.82 5.21
C GLY A 39 -1.12 -7.39 3.88
N LEU A 40 0.20 -7.31 3.62
CA LEU A 40 0.81 -7.91 2.43
C LEU A 40 0.64 -9.44 2.40
N SER A 41 0.82 -10.12 3.53
CA SER A 41 0.61 -11.57 3.64
C SER A 41 -0.83 -11.95 3.34
N ILE A 42 -1.80 -11.23 3.94
CA ILE A 42 -3.23 -11.45 3.69
C ILE A 42 -3.56 -11.22 2.22
N ALA A 43 -3.01 -10.16 1.62
CA ALA A 43 -3.21 -9.85 0.20
C ALA A 43 -2.69 -10.96 -0.72
N ASN A 44 -1.54 -11.56 -0.42
CA ASN A 44 -1.02 -12.68 -1.20
C ASN A 44 -1.89 -13.94 -1.08
N VAL A 45 -2.36 -14.25 0.13
CA VAL A 45 -3.18 -15.45 0.37
C VAL A 45 -4.57 -15.33 -0.25
N LEU A 46 -5.21 -14.16 -0.12
CA LEU A 46 -6.57 -13.95 -0.64
C LEU A 46 -6.59 -13.49 -2.11
N GLY A 47 -5.52 -12.88 -2.60
CA GLY A 47 -5.48 -12.30 -3.94
C GLY A 47 -5.63 -13.31 -5.07
N VAL A 48 -4.95 -14.46 -4.95
CA VAL A 48 -5.03 -15.55 -5.95
C VAL A 48 -6.43 -16.17 -6.03
N PRO A 49 -7.07 -16.63 -4.94
CA PRO A 49 -8.40 -17.22 -5.03
C PRO A 49 -9.47 -16.20 -5.45
N LEU A 50 -9.40 -14.95 -4.98
CA LEU A 50 -10.33 -13.90 -5.41
C LEU A 50 -10.14 -13.58 -6.91
N GLY A 51 -8.89 -13.52 -7.38
CA GLY A 51 -8.57 -13.29 -8.78
C GLY A 51 -9.04 -14.44 -9.68
N ALA A 52 -8.87 -15.69 -9.24
CA ALA A 52 -9.34 -16.87 -9.95
C ALA A 52 -10.88 -16.88 -10.03
N PHE A 53 -11.57 -16.65 -8.90
CA PHE A 53 -13.03 -16.58 -8.84
C PHE A 53 -13.59 -15.49 -9.78
N LEU A 54 -13.00 -14.30 -9.76
CA LEU A 54 -13.37 -13.22 -10.67
C LEU A 54 -13.10 -13.57 -12.14
N GLY A 55 -11.97 -14.22 -12.42
CA GLY A 55 -11.57 -14.64 -13.75
C GLY A 55 -12.48 -15.72 -14.34
N GLU A 56 -12.95 -16.65 -13.51
CA GLU A 56 -13.79 -17.77 -13.93
C GLU A 56 -15.26 -17.35 -14.12
N HIS A 57 -15.79 -16.47 -13.26
CA HIS A 57 -17.17 -15.99 -13.37
C HIS A 57 -17.37 -14.83 -14.36
N PHE A 58 -16.41 -13.91 -14.47
CA PHE A 58 -16.57 -12.65 -15.22
C PHE A 58 -15.49 -12.45 -16.30
N GLY A 59 -14.63 -13.46 -16.53
CA GLY A 59 -13.54 -13.42 -17.49
C GLY A 59 -12.30 -12.68 -16.99
N TRP A 60 -11.15 -12.88 -17.65
CA TRP A 60 -9.83 -12.38 -17.21
C TRP A 60 -9.75 -10.85 -17.01
N ARG A 61 -10.59 -10.06 -17.68
CA ARG A 61 -10.60 -8.59 -17.59
C ARG A 61 -11.13 -8.09 -16.24
N SER A 62 -12.02 -8.86 -15.61
CA SER A 62 -12.61 -8.50 -14.31
C SER A 62 -11.53 -8.43 -13.21
N ALA A 63 -10.53 -9.33 -13.26
CA ALA A 63 -9.41 -9.34 -12.33
C ALA A 63 -8.60 -8.04 -12.39
N PHE A 64 -8.36 -7.51 -13.60
CA PHE A 64 -7.69 -6.21 -13.78
C PHE A 64 -8.52 -5.05 -13.23
N TRP A 65 -9.83 -5.05 -13.49
CA TRP A 65 -10.73 -4.03 -12.94
C TRP A 65 -10.83 -4.10 -11.43
N ALA A 66 -10.83 -5.29 -10.83
CA ALA A 66 -10.85 -5.46 -9.39
C ALA A 66 -9.59 -4.91 -8.71
N VAL A 67 -8.40 -5.19 -9.28
CA VAL A 67 -7.14 -4.61 -8.79
C VAL A 67 -7.12 -3.10 -8.97
N GLY A 68 -7.64 -2.60 -10.11
CA GLY A 68 -7.78 -1.17 -10.37
C GLY A 68 -8.70 -0.48 -9.36
N ALA A 69 -9.86 -1.08 -9.06
CA ALA A 69 -10.80 -0.58 -8.07
C ALA A 69 -10.20 -0.60 -6.65
N ALA A 70 -9.52 -1.68 -6.26
CA ALA A 70 -8.82 -1.75 -4.97
C ALA A 70 -7.74 -0.67 -4.84
N SER A 71 -6.99 -0.43 -5.91
CA SER A 71 -5.98 0.64 -5.97
C SER A 71 -6.60 2.03 -5.86
N ALA A 72 -7.75 2.26 -6.49
CA ALA A 72 -8.49 3.52 -6.40
C ALA A 72 -9.02 3.76 -4.97
N VAL A 73 -9.54 2.74 -4.30
CA VAL A 73 -9.97 2.83 -2.90
C VAL A 73 -8.79 3.16 -1.99
N ALA A 74 -7.64 2.50 -2.19
CA ALA A 74 -6.42 2.82 -1.45
C ALA A 74 -5.97 4.27 -1.68
N LEU A 75 -6.02 4.75 -2.93
CA LEU A 75 -5.68 6.14 -3.27
C LEU A 75 -6.60 7.15 -2.58
N ILE A 76 -7.92 6.90 -2.55
CA ILE A 76 -8.88 7.75 -1.84
C ILE A 76 -8.56 7.77 -0.34
N GLY A 77 -8.25 6.62 0.26
CA GLY A 77 -7.81 6.52 1.65
C GLY A 77 -6.56 7.36 1.92
N VAL A 78 -5.57 7.28 1.04
CA VAL A 78 -4.33 8.07 1.13
C VAL A 78 -4.63 9.57 1.08
N VAL A 79 -5.37 10.01 0.06
CA VAL A 79 -5.65 11.44 -0.17
C VAL A 79 -6.50 12.05 0.95
N THR A 80 -7.41 11.26 1.53
CA THR A 80 -8.35 11.77 2.57
C THR A 80 -7.81 11.63 3.99
N ARG A 81 -6.97 10.62 4.28
CA ARG A 81 -6.54 10.29 5.65
C ARG A 81 -5.11 10.67 5.97
N ILE A 82 -4.23 10.87 4.98
CA ILE A 82 -2.84 11.24 5.26
C ILE A 82 -2.76 12.77 5.41
N PRO A 83 -2.54 13.30 6.64
CA PRO A 83 -2.33 14.72 6.83
C PRO A 83 -0.98 15.15 6.25
N TYR A 84 -0.85 16.42 5.87
CA TYR A 84 0.41 16.98 5.40
C TYR A 84 1.44 16.89 6.52
N ILE A 85 2.46 16.04 6.35
CA ILE A 85 3.58 15.92 7.27
C ILE A 85 4.57 17.04 6.92
N PRO A 86 4.80 18.05 7.79
CA PRO A 86 5.77 19.10 7.53
C PRO A 86 7.16 18.50 7.42
N LEU A 87 7.92 18.91 6.40
CA LEU A 87 9.34 18.54 6.27
C LEU A 87 10.10 19.06 7.50
N PRO A 88 11.01 18.27 8.10
CA PRO A 88 11.83 18.73 9.22
C PRO A 88 12.62 19.98 8.80
N GLU A 89 12.33 21.09 9.45
CA GLU A 89 12.83 22.43 9.12
C GLU A 89 14.35 22.58 9.33
N LYS A 90 15.01 21.60 9.97
CA LYS A 90 16.45 21.64 10.26
C LYS A 90 17.20 20.47 9.64
N LYS A 91 18.03 20.81 8.64
CA LYS A 91 19.08 19.94 8.07
C LYS A 91 20.07 19.61 9.22
N PRO A 92 20.41 18.35 9.49
CA PRO A 92 21.42 18.03 10.50
C PRO A 92 22.76 18.62 10.04
N GLU A 93 23.33 19.44 10.91
CA GLU A 93 24.65 20.05 10.83
C GLU A 93 25.77 19.02 10.97
#